data_AF-E2E6S0-F1
#
_entry.id   AF-E2E6S0-F1
#
_cell.length_a   1.000
_cell.length_b   1.000
_cell.length_c   1.000
_cell.angle_alpha   90.00
_cell.angle_beta   90.00
_cell.angle_gamma   90.00
#
_symmetry.space_group_name_H-M   'P 1'
#
loop_
_entity.id
_entity.type
_entity.pdbx_description
1 polymer ?
#
loop_
_entity_poly.entity_id
_entity_poly.type
_entity_poly.pdbx_seq_one_letter_code
_entity_poly.pdbx_strand_id
1 'polypeptide(L)'
;QFTVRINALVAKAQKMPEEGWTMQDGTPWPGNNPRDHPGMIQVFLGHSGGLDTDGNELPRLVYVSREKRPGFQHHKKAGAMNALIRVSA
;
A
#
# COMPACT_ATOMS: atom_id res chain seq x y z
N GLN A 1 -23.07 0.66 -4.32
CA GLN A 1 -22.49 -0.23 -3.28
C GLN A 1 -20.99 0.03 -3.06
N PHE A 2 -20.16 0.11 -4.11
CA PHE A 2 -18.72 0.38 -3.99
C PHE A 2 -18.39 1.72 -3.29
N THR A 3 -18.97 2.84 -3.73
CA THR A 3 -18.73 4.17 -3.17
C THR A 3 -19.01 4.24 -1.67
N VAL A 4 -20.08 3.58 -1.22
CA VAL A 4 -20.46 3.52 0.21
C VAL A 4 -19.38 2.80 1.03
N ARG A 5 -18.83 1.69 0.53
CA ARG A 5 -17.75 0.95 1.20
C ARG A 5 -16.46 1.78 1.30
N ILE A 6 -16.09 2.49 0.23
CA ILE A 6 -14.93 3.38 0.25
C ILE A 6 -15.13 4.53 1.24
N ASN A 7 -16.29 5.16 1.24
CA ASN A 7 -16.59 6.25 2.19
C ASN A 7 -16.53 5.78 3.65
N ALA A 8 -16.98 4.55 3.94
CA ALA A 8 -16.86 3.97 5.28
C ALA A 8 -15.38 3.77 5.70
N LEU A 9 -14.52 3.33 4.78
CA LEU A 9 -13.07 3.22 5.04
C LEU A 9 -12.43 4.59 5.28
N VAL A 10 -12.80 5.61 4.49
CA VAL A 10 -12.31 6.98 4.68
C VAL A 10 -12.75 7.53 6.03
N ALA A 11 -14.01 7.36 6.41
CA ALA A 11 -14.52 7.80 7.72
C ALA A 11 -13.79 7.11 8.88
N LYS A 12 -13.55 5.79 8.78
CA LYS A 12 -12.75 5.05 9.78
C LYS A 12 -11.32 5.57 9.89
N ALA A 13 -10.71 5.95 8.76
CA ALA A 13 -9.32 6.41 8.70
C ALA A 13 -9.09 7.82 9.29
N GLN A 14 -10.15 8.61 9.54
CA GLN A 14 -10.01 9.97 10.09
C GLN A 14 -9.45 10.00 11.51
N LYS A 15 -9.67 8.94 12.30
CA LYS A 15 -9.15 8.82 13.66
C LYS A 15 -8.15 7.69 13.73
N MET A 16 -6.88 8.03 13.99
CA MET A 16 -5.84 7.04 14.23
C MET A 16 -6.11 6.31 15.56
N PRO A 17 -6.07 4.97 15.61
CA PRO A 17 -6.12 4.24 16.88
C PRO A 17 -4.93 4.56 17.76
N GLU A 18 -5.10 4.55 19.08
CA GLU A 18 -4.01 4.82 20.04
C GLU A 18 -2.90 3.77 19.95
N GLU A 19 -3.26 2.51 19.75
CA GLU A 19 -2.32 1.38 19.58
C GLU A 19 -1.76 1.28 18.14
N GLY A 20 -2.15 2.19 17.25
CA GLY A 20 -1.79 2.17 15.84
C GLY A 20 -2.71 1.29 14.98
N TRP A 21 -2.46 1.30 13.68
CA TRP A 21 -3.22 0.50 12.72
C TRP A 21 -2.83 -0.97 12.81
N THR A 22 -3.81 -1.83 12.59
CA THR A 22 -3.65 -3.29 12.48
C THR A 22 -4.16 -3.77 11.13
N MET A 23 -3.52 -4.83 10.64
CA MET A 23 -3.94 -5.58 9.46
C MET A 23 -5.21 -6.39 9.76
N GLN A 24 -5.83 -6.94 8.71
CA GLN A 24 -6.99 -7.83 8.88
C GLN A 24 -6.66 -9.14 9.62
N ASP A 25 -5.41 -9.60 9.54
CA ASP A 25 -4.92 -10.79 10.25
C ASP A 25 -4.52 -10.50 11.71
N GLY A 26 -4.73 -9.27 12.19
CA GLY A 26 -4.42 -8.85 13.56
C GLY A 26 -2.97 -8.42 13.77
N THR A 27 -2.09 -8.51 12.77
CA THR A 27 -0.72 -8.04 12.91
C THR A 27 -0.63 -6.50 12.89
N PRO A 28 0.33 -5.88 13.61
CA PRO A 28 0.53 -4.44 13.54
C PRO A 28 0.89 -3.97 12.13
N TRP A 29 0.32 -2.84 11.70
CA TRP A 29 0.69 -2.23 10.42
C TRP A 29 2.16 -1.76 10.45
N PRO A 30 3.02 -2.27 9.54
CA PRO A 30 4.45 -1.93 9.54
C PRO A 30 4.75 -0.46 9.25
N GLY A 31 3.78 0.29 8.69
CA GLY A 31 3.90 1.73 8.41
C GLY A 31 3.31 2.65 9.48
N ASN A 32 3.14 2.18 10.72
CA ASN A 32 2.59 3.00 11.82
C ASN A 32 3.43 4.25 12.13
N ASN A 33 4.76 4.19 11.91
CA ASN A 33 5.63 5.37 11.98
C ASN A 33 5.99 5.85 10.56
N PRO A 34 5.46 6.98 10.07
CA PRO A 34 5.70 7.45 8.71
C PRO A 34 7.13 7.96 8.45
N ARG A 35 7.96 8.08 9.50
CA ARG A 35 9.36 8.49 9.43
C ARG A 35 10.34 7.32 9.57
N ASP A 36 9.88 6.17 10.07
CA ASP A 36 10.69 4.99 10.30
C ASP A 36 9.84 3.74 10.05
N HIS A 37 9.92 3.21 8.83
CA HIS A 37 9.18 2.02 8.45
C HIS A 37 9.91 1.25 7.34
N PRO A 38 9.80 -0.09 7.30
CA PRO A 38 10.37 -0.88 6.24
C PRO A 38 9.67 -0.62 4.90
N GLY A 39 10.32 -1.06 3.82
CA GLY A 39 9.68 -1.15 2.51
C GLY A 39 8.59 -2.21 2.49
N MET A 40 7.54 -2.00 1.70
CA MET A 40 6.42 -2.93 1.56
C MET A 40 6.09 -3.09 0.09
N ILE A 41 5.88 -4.33 -0.36
CA ILE A 41 5.41 -4.66 -1.71
C ILE A 41 4.22 -5.60 -1.57
N GLN A 42 3.11 -5.25 -2.21
CA GLN A 42 1.91 -6.09 -2.24
C GLN A 42 1.45 -6.25 -3.68
N VAL A 43 1.31 -7.50 -4.13
CA VAL A 43 0.74 -7.85 -5.43
C VAL A 43 -0.74 -8.14 -5.24
N PHE A 44 -1.59 -7.26 -5.74
CA PHE A 44 -3.02 -7.49 -5.80
C PHE A 44 -3.36 -8.37 -7.00
N LEU A 45 -4.42 -9.17 -6.86
CA LEU A 45 -4.93 -10.08 -7.88
C LEU A 45 -4.04 -11.31 -8.16
N GLY A 46 -3.05 -11.62 -7.32
CA GLY A 46 -2.28 -12.87 -7.39
C GLY A 46 -1.29 -12.98 -8.57
N HIS A 47 -0.66 -14.15 -8.73
CA HIS A 47 0.41 -14.38 -9.72
C HIS A 47 -0.10 -14.35 -11.18
N SER A 48 -1.32 -14.87 -11.39
CA SER A 48 -2.01 -14.94 -12.70
C SER A 48 -2.86 -13.70 -13.01
N GLY A 49 -2.96 -12.73 -12.09
CA GLY A 49 -4.04 -11.76 -12.16
C GLY A 49 -5.39 -12.38 -11.75
N GLY A 50 -6.36 -11.52 -11.52
CA GLY A 50 -7.75 -11.89 -11.29
C GLY A 50 -8.45 -11.97 -12.64
N LEU A 51 -9.53 -12.73 -12.72
CA LEU A 51 -10.34 -12.75 -13.95
C LEU A 51 -11.41 -11.66 -13.87
N ASP A 52 -11.69 -11.03 -15.01
CA ASP A 52 -12.87 -10.19 -15.16
C ASP A 52 -14.15 -11.04 -15.27
N THR A 53 -15.29 -10.38 -15.47
CA THR A 53 -16.60 -11.07 -15.57
C THR A 53 -16.72 -11.96 -16.79
N ASP A 54 -15.89 -11.74 -17.81
CA ASP A 54 -15.92 -12.45 -19.09
C ASP A 54 -14.82 -13.54 -19.13
N GLY A 55 -14.05 -13.68 -18.06
CA GLY A 55 -12.99 -14.67 -17.92
C GLY A 55 -11.62 -14.23 -18.45
N ASN A 56 -11.43 -12.95 -18.79
CA ASN A 56 -10.13 -12.42 -19.23
C ASN A 56 -9.25 -12.06 -18.04
N GLU A 57 -7.93 -12.21 -18.21
CA GLU A 57 -6.96 -11.81 -17.19
C GLU A 57 -6.91 -10.29 -17.01
N LEU A 58 -7.06 -9.84 -15.76
CA LEU A 58 -6.83 -8.46 -15.38
C LEU A 58 -5.32 -8.18 -15.21
N PRO A 59 -4.87 -6.96 -15.54
CA PRO A 59 -3.49 -6.58 -15.31
C PRO A 59 -3.14 -6.63 -13.81
N ARG A 60 -1.90 -7.03 -13.53
CA ARG A 60 -1.38 -7.06 -12.15
C ARG A 60 -1.33 -5.64 -11.58
N LEU A 61 -1.81 -5.49 -10.36
CA LEU A 61 -1.69 -4.25 -9.60
C LEU A 61 -0.70 -4.44 -8.46
N VAL A 62 0.43 -3.74 -8.53
CA VAL A 62 1.49 -3.80 -7.52
C VAL A 62 1.48 -2.51 -6.70
N TYR A 63 1.30 -2.63 -5.39
CA TYR A 63 1.52 -1.55 -4.43
C TYR A 63 2.94 -1.60 -3.90
N VAL A 64 3.61 -0.44 -3.92
CA VAL A 64 4.96 -0.29 -3.41
C VAL A 64 5.02 0.89 -2.44
N SER A 65 5.48 0.62 -1.22
CA SER A 65 5.89 1.62 -0.25
C SER A 65 7.40 1.53 -0.04
N ARG A 66 8.08 2.67 -0.09
CA ARG A 66 9.54 2.74 0.09
C ARG A 66 9.89 2.69 1.56
N GLU A 67 11.01 2.05 1.90
CA GLU A 67 11.61 2.21 3.22
C GLU A 67 11.91 3.70 3.51
N LYS A 68 11.71 4.11 4.76
CA LYS A 68 12.18 5.38 5.29
C LYS A 68 12.82 5.17 6.65
N ARG A 69 13.94 5.85 6.87
CA ARG A 69 14.68 5.86 8.13
C ARG A 69 15.00 7.30 8.54
N PRO A 70 15.00 7.63 9.85
CA PRO A 70 15.46 8.93 10.33
C PRO A 70 16.90 9.22 9.86
N GLY A 71 17.17 10.46 9.47
CA GLY A 71 18.49 10.88 8.97
C GLY A 71 18.72 10.65 7.46
N PHE A 72 17.80 9.97 6.76
CA PHE A 72 17.92 9.74 5.31
C PHE A 72 16.98 10.63 4.50
N GLN A 73 17.53 11.36 3.53
CA GLN A 73 16.74 12.19 2.63
C GLN A 73 15.99 11.33 1.60
N HIS A 74 14.65 11.42 1.59
CA HIS A 74 13.81 10.55 0.76
C HIS A 74 13.36 11.16 -0.58
N HIS A 75 13.83 12.37 -0.92
CA HIS A 75 13.62 13.06 -2.21
C HIS A 75 12.15 13.13 -2.71
N LYS A 76 11.18 13.17 -1.78
CA LYS A 76 9.73 13.33 -2.05
C LYS A 76 9.26 12.51 -3.28
N LYS A 77 8.70 13.18 -4.30
CA LYS A 77 8.16 12.57 -5.54
C LYS A 77 9.24 11.99 -6.44
N ALA A 78 10.37 12.68 -6.61
CA ALA A 78 11.47 12.19 -7.46
C ALA A 78 12.00 10.84 -6.95
N GLY A 79 12.23 10.72 -5.65
CA GLY A 79 12.64 9.46 -5.04
C GLY A 79 11.58 8.35 -5.18
N ALA A 80 10.28 8.71 -5.21
CA ALA A 80 9.20 7.73 -5.40
C ALA A 80 9.19 7.18 -6.83
N MET A 81 9.26 8.07 -7.83
CA MET A 81 9.29 7.65 -9.24
C MET A 81 10.54 6.82 -9.56
N ASN A 82 11.71 7.24 -9.05
CA ASN A 82 12.95 6.49 -9.27
C ASN A 82 12.91 5.09 -8.63
N ALA A 83 12.23 4.94 -7.48
CA ALA A 83 12.04 3.63 -6.88
C ALA A 83 11.10 2.76 -7.71
N LEU A 84 9.99 3.31 -8.23
CA LEU A 84 9.07 2.58 -9.09
C LEU A 84 9.78 2.06 -10.34
N ILE A 85 10.60 2.89 -11.00
CA ILE A 85 11.38 2.49 -12.18
C ILE A 85 12.31 1.31 -11.86
N ARG A 86 12.97 1.31 -10.70
CA ARG A 86 13.87 0.22 -10.29
C ARG A 86 13.15 -1.08 -9.94
N VAL A 87 11.95 -0.98 -9.37
CA VAL A 87 11.17 -2.16 -8.96
C VAL A 87 10.44 -2.79 -10.15
N SER A 88 10.18 -2.02 -11.21
CA SER A 88 9.51 -2.51 -12.43
C SER A 88 10.44 -3.09 -13.49
N ALA A 89 11.76 -2.90 -13.35
CA ALA A 89 12.78 -3.39 -14.28
C ALA A 89 13.17 -4.84 -13.96
#